data_AF-A0A537XR72-F1
#
_entry.id   AF-A0A537XR72-F1
#
_cell.length_a   1.000
_cell.length_b   1.000
_cell.length_c   1.000
_cell.angle_alpha   90.00
_cell.angle_beta   90.00
_cell.angle_gamma   90.00
#
_symmetry.space_group_name_H-M   'P 1'
#
loop_
_entity.id
_entity.type
_entity.pdbx_description
1 polymer ?
#
loop_
_entity_poly.entity_id
_entity_poly.type
_entity_poly.pdbx_seq_one_letter_code
_entity_poly.pdbx_strand_id
1 'polypeptide(L)' 'MKSALAGAVTLAVPQIGRTEVQQTITFVPHADLASLDPVWTSADITRNFALAVYDTL' A
#
# COMPACT_ATOMS: atom_id res chain seq x y z
N MET A 1 -38.38 -12.71 -15.28
CA MET A 1 -37.51 -11.52 -15.12
C MET A 1 -36.80 -11.55 -13.76
N LYS A 2 -35.88 -12.48 -13.53
CA LYS A 2 -35.20 -12.65 -12.21
C LYS A 2 -33.68 -12.90 -12.30
N SER A 3 -33.12 -13.02 -13.51
CA SER A 3 -31.70 -13.31 -13.74
C SER A 3 -30.79 -12.08 -13.78
N ALA A 4 -31.35 -10.87 -13.95
CA ALA A 4 -30.56 -9.64 -14.03
C ALA A 4 -29.99 -9.17 -12.69
N LEU A 5 -30.57 -9.60 -11.56
CA LEU A 5 -30.14 -9.15 -10.23
C LEU A 5 -28.84 -9.84 -9.76
N ALA A 6 -28.53 -11.04 -10.26
CA ALA A 6 -27.33 -11.79 -9.88
C ALA A 6 -26.04 -11.22 -10.50
N GLY A 7 -26.13 -10.57 -11.67
CA GLY A 7 -24.98 -9.95 -12.34
C GLY A 7 -24.60 -8.57 -11.80
N ALA A 8 -25.52 -7.88 -11.10
CA ALA A 8 -25.25 -6.54 -10.58
C ALA A 8 -24.40 -6.55 -9.29
N VAL A 9 -24.44 -7.63 -8.51
CA VAL A 9 -23.67 -7.74 -7.26
C VAL A 9 -22.17 -7.91 -7.54
N THR A 10 -21.76 -8.56 -8.63
CA THR A 10 -20.34 -8.78 -8.94
C THR A 10 -19.58 -7.52 -9.35
N LEU A 11 -20.28 -6.49 -9.85
CA LEU A 11 -19.67 -5.19 -10.21
C LEU A 11 -19.33 -4.33 -8.99
N ALA A 12 -19.95 -4.59 -7.83
CA ALA A 12 -19.76 -3.83 -6.60
C ALA A 12 -18.86 -4.54 -5.58
N VAL A 13 -18.39 -5.76 -5.87
CA VAL A 13 -17.45 -6.46 -4.99
C VAL A 13 -16.05 -5.88 -5.22
N PRO A 14 -15.44 -5.23 -4.20
CA PRO A 14 -14.05 -4.84 -4.31
C PRO A 14 -13.22 -6.09 -4.59
N GLN A 15 -12.33 -6.01 -5.58
CA GLN A 15 -11.51 -7.13 -6.06
C GLN A 15 -10.35 -7.41 -5.07
N ILE A 16 -10.67 -7.56 -3.79
CA ILE A 16 -9.74 -7.73 -2.65
C ILE A 16 -8.86 -8.98 -2.84
N GLY A 17 -9.26 -9.92 -3.69
CA GLY A 17 -8.55 -11.17 -3.95
C GLY A 17 -7.71 -11.21 -5.23
N ARG A 18 -7.47 -10.09 -5.93
CA ARG A 18 -6.50 -10.10 -7.03
C ARG A 18 -5.11 -10.29 -6.42
N THR A 19 -4.55 -11.49 -6.54
CA THR A 19 -3.19 -11.78 -6.10
C THR A 19 -2.26 -10.74 -6.73
N GLU A 20 -1.63 -9.93 -5.91
CA GLU A 20 -0.71 -8.90 -6.36
C GLU A 20 0.45 -9.60 -7.06
N VAL A 21 0.47 -9.53 -8.39
CA VAL A 21 1.66 -9.92 -9.16
C VAL A 21 2.79 -9.05 -8.63
N GLN A 22 3.94 -9.63 -8.31
CA GLN A 22 5.10 -8.89 -7.83
C GLN A 22 5.37 -7.72 -8.77
N GLN A 23 5.08 -6.51 -8.31
CA GLN A 23 5.16 -5.29 -9.08
C GLN A 23 6.11 -4.33 -8.39
N THR A 24 7.01 -3.74 -9.18
CA THR A 24 7.87 -2.68 -8.69
C THR A 24 7.06 -1.38 -8.66
N ILE A 25 6.89 -0.83 -7.47
CA ILE A 25 6.24 0.47 -7.25
C ILE A 25 7.32 1.51 -7.02
N THR A 26 7.17 2.68 -7.65
CA THR A 26 8.06 3.83 -7.41
C THR A 26 7.45 4.75 -6.37
N PHE A 27 8.19 5.00 -5.29
CA PHE A 27 7.85 5.97 -4.26
C PHE A 27 8.68 7.25 -4.45
N VAL A 28 8.02 8.42 -4.48
CA VAL A 28 8.68 9.73 -4.59
C VAL A 28 8.54 10.46 -3.26
N PRO A 29 9.64 10.64 -2.48
CA PRO A 29 9.57 11.33 -1.20
C PRO A 29 9.42 12.85 -1.39
N HIS A 30 8.81 13.53 -0.41
CA HIS A 30 8.59 14.98 -0.44
C HIS A 30 9.80 15.79 0.08
N ALA A 31 10.75 15.14 0.73
CA ALA A 31 12.04 15.73 1.11
C ALA A 31 13.12 14.63 1.17
N ASP A 32 14.36 15.06 1.38
CA ASP A 32 15.51 14.16 1.40
C ASP A 32 15.50 13.24 2.63
N LEU A 33 15.94 12.00 2.43
CA LEU A 33 16.13 11.02 3.50
C LEU A 33 17.45 11.28 4.22
N ALA A 34 17.44 12.23 5.15
CA ALA A 34 18.64 12.60 5.93
C ALA A 34 19.02 11.56 7.00
N SER A 35 18.11 10.67 7.38
CA SER A 35 18.31 9.62 8.38
C SER A 35 17.53 8.36 8.07
N LEU A 36 18.11 7.20 8.37
CA LEU A 36 17.48 5.88 8.20
C LEU A 36 16.89 5.31 9.50
N ASP A 37 17.25 5.86 10.65
CA ASP A 37 16.85 5.31 11.95
C ASP A 37 15.62 6.07 12.50
N PRO A 38 14.44 5.41 12.58
CA PRO A 38 13.20 6.02 13.04
C PRO A 38 13.11 6.18 14.57
N VAL A 39 14.11 5.74 15.35
CA VAL A 39 14.11 5.85 16.82
C VAL A 39 14.57 7.23 17.29
N TRP A 40 15.59 7.82 16.64
CA TRP A 40 16.14 9.12 17.05
C TRP A 40 15.48 10.32 16.36
N THR A 41 14.75 10.10 15.26
CA THR A 41 14.07 11.15 14.50
C THR A 41 12.57 10.91 14.45
N SER A 42 11.80 11.99 14.36
CA SER A 42 10.36 11.96 14.10
C SER A 42 10.00 12.30 12.66
N ALA A 43 10.97 12.31 11.73
CA ALA A 43 10.72 12.65 10.33
C ALA A 43 9.86 11.59 9.64
N ASP A 44 8.77 12.04 8.99
CA ASP A 44 7.86 11.15 8.27
C ASP A 44 8.53 10.38 7.13
N ILE A 45 9.54 10.97 6.48
CA ILE A 45 10.28 10.32 5.39
C ILE A 45 11.08 9.12 5.90
N THR A 46 11.69 9.22 7.08
CA THR A 46 12.39 8.10 7.73
C THR A 46 11.42 7.01 8.15
N ARG A 47 10.25 7.38 8.67
CA ARG A 47 9.17 6.42 8.99
C ARG A 47 8.65 5.69 7.76
N ASN A 48 8.35 6.42 6.68
CA ASN A 48 7.86 5.84 5.43
C ASN A 48 8.88 4.90 4.80
N PHE A 49 10.17 5.27 4.82
CA PHE A 49 11.26 4.39 4.38
C PHE A 49 11.36 3.13 5.26
N ALA A 50 11.32 3.28 6.59
CA ALA A 50 11.42 2.16 7.51
C ALA A 50 10.30 1.14 7.29
N LEU A 51 9.07 1.60 7.05
CA LEU A 51 7.92 0.72 6.73
C LEU A 51 8.04 0.00 5.38
N ALA A 52 8.85 0.52 4.45
CA ALA A 52 9.08 -0.09 3.15
C ALA A 52 10.20 -1.15 3.18
N VAL A 53 11.09 -1.11 4.17
CA VAL A 53 12.32 -1.93 4.22
C VAL A 53 12.33 -2.89 5.40
N TYR A 54 11.90 -2.44 6.58
CA TYR A 54 11.95 -3.22 7.80
C TYR A 54 10.57 -3.80 8.11
N ASP A 55 10.57 -5.07 8.46
CA ASP A 55 9.41 -5.70 9.08
C ASP A 55 9.31 -5.21 10.53
N THR A 56 8.14 -4.72 10.91
CA THR A 56 7.88 -4.19 12.26
C THR A 56 7.04 -5.19 13.04
N LEU A 57 7.36 -5.39 14.33
CA LEU A 57 6.67 -6.32 15.24
C LEU A 57 5.16 -6.08 15.39
#